data_AF-A0A377M368-F1
#
_entry.id   AF-A0A377M368-F1
#
_cell.length_a   1.000
_cell.length_b   1.000
_cell.length_c   1.000
_cell.angle_alpha   90.00
_cell.angle_beta   90.00
_cell.angle_gamma   90.00
#
_symmetry.space_group_name_H-M   'P 1'
#
loop_
_entity.id
_entity.type
_entity.pdbx_description
1 polymer ?
#
loop_
_entity_poly.entity_id
_entity_poly.type
_entity_poly.pdbx_seq_one_letter_code
_entity_poly.pdbx_strand_id
1 'polypeptide(L)'
;MKGREDSLTRLTFNAPVRGIVKDIDVTTVGGVIPPNGKLMSLVPLDDQMVVEAKISPRDVAFIHPGQKALVKITAYDYSIYGGLTGEVTMISPDTLQDEVKRDVYYYRVYIRTDSNHLTNKQGKEFPVFPG
;
A
#
# COMPACT_ATOMS: atom_id res chain seq x y z
N MET A 1 -38.95 2.43 -22.30
CA MET A 1 -37.94 1.35 -22.16
C MET A 1 -36.57 1.97 -21.89
N LYS A 2 -36.28 2.37 -20.64
CA LYS A 2 -34.95 2.90 -20.25
C LYS A 2 -34.54 2.42 -18.85
N GLY A 3 -35.52 2.13 -17.97
CA GLY A 3 -35.25 1.61 -16.62
C GLY A 3 -34.92 0.11 -16.51
N ARG A 4 -35.09 -0.69 -17.57
CA ARG A 4 -34.83 -2.14 -17.53
C ARG A 4 -33.40 -2.53 -17.93
N GLU A 5 -32.75 -1.73 -18.77
CA GLU A 5 -31.31 -1.85 -19.08
C GLU A 5 -30.45 -1.44 -17.88
N ASP A 6 -30.85 -0.39 -17.18
CA ASP A 6 -30.12 0.18 -16.04
C ASP A 6 -30.01 -0.79 -14.83
N SER A 7 -30.96 -1.73 -14.72
CA SER A 7 -30.92 -2.78 -13.69
C SER A 7 -30.00 -3.95 -14.05
N LEU A 8 -29.68 -4.17 -15.33
CA LEU A 8 -28.75 -5.22 -15.76
C LEU A 8 -27.30 -4.81 -15.53
N THR A 9 -26.97 -3.52 -15.69
CA THR A 9 -25.60 -3.01 -15.46
C THR A 9 -25.15 -3.11 -13.99
N ARG A 10 -26.10 -3.12 -13.04
CA ARG A 10 -25.82 -3.25 -11.59
C ARG A 10 -25.58 -4.68 -11.11
N LEU A 11 -25.67 -5.68 -12.00
CA LEU A 11 -25.43 -7.08 -11.65
C LEU A 11 -23.98 -7.53 -11.90
N THR A 12 -23.19 -6.73 -12.60
CA THR A 12 -21.79 -7.03 -12.89
C THR A 12 -20.89 -6.01 -12.20
N PHE A 13 -20.20 -6.45 -11.15
CA PHE A 13 -19.17 -5.65 -10.48
C PHE A 13 -17.83 -5.91 -11.15
N ASN A 14 -17.24 -4.86 -11.71
CA ASN A 14 -15.88 -4.90 -12.27
C ASN A 14 -14.90 -4.27 -11.28
N ALA A 15 -13.67 -4.79 -11.24
CA ALA A 15 -12.61 -4.18 -10.45
C ALA A 15 -12.32 -2.76 -10.97
N PRO A 16 -12.26 -1.73 -10.11
CA PRO A 16 -11.95 -0.37 -10.53
C PRO A 16 -10.48 -0.18 -10.92
N VAL A 17 -9.61 -1.08 -10.46
CA VAL A 17 -8.16 -1.05 -10.68
C VAL A 17 -7.64 -2.46 -10.95
N ARG A 18 -6.51 -2.55 -11.64
CA ARG A 18 -5.79 -3.82 -11.81
C ARG A 18 -5.19 -4.21 -10.47
N GLY A 19 -5.51 -5.41 -9.98
CA GLY A 19 -5.11 -5.81 -8.63
C GLY A 19 -5.25 -7.30 -8.38
N ILE A 20 -4.68 -7.75 -7.27
CA ILE A 20 -4.87 -9.11 -6.73
C ILE A 20 -6.03 -9.08 -5.75
N VAL A 21 -6.93 -10.07 -5.82
CA VAL A 21 -7.99 -10.26 -4.82
C VAL A 21 -7.36 -10.77 -3.53
N LYS A 22 -7.43 -9.98 -2.45
CA LYS A 22 -6.95 -10.35 -1.12
C LYS A 22 -7.96 -11.24 -0.40
N ASP A 23 -9.21 -10.78 -0.36
CA ASP A 23 -10.30 -11.46 0.35
C ASP A 23 -11.59 -11.40 -0.48
N ILE A 24 -12.41 -12.44 -0.42
CA ILE A 24 -13.78 -12.47 -0.93
C ILE A 24 -14.70 -12.71 0.26
N ASP A 25 -15.50 -11.71 0.61
CA ASP A 25 -16.36 -11.73 1.79
C ASP A 25 -17.68 -12.48 1.52
N VAL A 26 -18.07 -12.65 0.25
CA VAL A 26 -19.32 -13.32 -0.16
C VAL A 26 -19.03 -14.38 -1.21
N THR A 27 -19.19 -15.65 -0.85
CA THR A 27 -18.95 -16.81 -1.72
C THR A 27 -20.21 -17.63 -2.00
N THR A 28 -21.32 -17.32 -1.33
CA THR A 28 -22.57 -18.09 -1.40
C THR A 28 -23.49 -17.63 -2.53
N VAL A 29 -23.86 -18.57 -3.40
CA VAL A 29 -24.88 -18.35 -4.44
C VAL A 29 -26.23 -18.09 -3.77
N GLY A 30 -26.82 -16.93 -4.03
CA GLY A 30 -28.07 -16.48 -3.39
C GLY A 30 -27.88 -15.73 -2.06
N GLY A 31 -26.63 -15.46 -1.64
CA GLY A 31 -26.34 -14.63 -0.48
C GLY A 31 -26.82 -13.19 -0.67
N VAL A 32 -27.42 -12.60 0.37
CA VAL A 32 -27.89 -11.21 0.37
C VAL A 32 -26.79 -10.30 0.89
N ILE A 33 -26.46 -9.27 0.11
CA ILE A 33 -25.45 -8.27 0.48
C ILE A 33 -26.22 -7.03 0.98
N PRO A 34 -25.97 -6.57 2.21
CA PRO A 34 -26.59 -5.34 2.69
C PRO A 34 -26.12 -4.13 1.86
N PRO A 35 -26.88 -3.03 1.80
CA PRO A 35 -26.39 -1.79 1.20
C PRO A 35 -25.05 -1.39 1.82
N ASN A 36 -24.07 -1.03 0.98
CA ASN A 36 -22.67 -0.77 1.38
C ASN A 36 -21.93 -1.97 1.99
N GLY A 37 -22.44 -3.19 1.79
CA GLY A 37 -21.75 -4.41 2.15
C GLY A 37 -20.47 -4.61 1.34
N LYS A 38 -19.44 -5.11 2.00
CA LYS A 38 -18.16 -5.42 1.37
C LYS A 38 -18.28 -6.75 0.62
N LEU A 39 -17.85 -6.77 -0.65
CA LEU A 39 -17.83 -7.97 -1.49
C LEU A 39 -16.46 -8.63 -1.51
N MET A 40 -15.43 -7.82 -1.74
CA MET A 40 -14.05 -8.26 -1.91
C MET A 40 -13.08 -7.14 -1.58
N SER A 41 -11.85 -7.50 -1.24
CA SER A 41 -10.72 -6.58 -1.11
C SER A 41 -9.75 -6.76 -2.25
N LEU A 42 -9.33 -5.67 -2.88
CA LEU A 42 -8.35 -5.68 -3.97
C LEU A 42 -7.07 -4.98 -3.53
N VAL A 43 -5.93 -5.57 -3.87
CA VAL A 43 -4.60 -4.98 -3.72
C VAL A 43 -4.13 -4.52 -5.10
N PRO A 44 -4.01 -3.21 -5.37
CA PRO A 44 -3.58 -2.70 -6.66
C PRO A 44 -2.19 -3.22 -7.07
N LEU A 45 -2.03 -3.55 -8.35
CA LEU A 45 -0.76 -4.01 -8.94
C LEU A 45 0.04 -2.88 -9.60
N ASP A 46 -0.63 -1.81 -10.02
CA ASP A 46 -0.03 -0.73 -10.81
C ASP A 46 0.35 0.52 -9.96
N ASP A 47 0.30 0.41 -8.63
CA ASP A 47 0.53 1.57 -7.77
C ASP A 47 1.97 1.72 -7.30
N GLN A 48 2.37 2.98 -7.16
CA GLN A 48 3.54 3.37 -6.38
C GLN A 48 3.27 3.01 -4.91
N MET A 49 4.14 2.18 -4.32
CA MET A 49 3.97 1.78 -2.92
C MET A 49 4.35 2.94 -2.00
N VAL A 50 3.50 3.22 -1.01
CA VAL A 50 3.80 4.21 0.02
C VAL A 50 4.20 3.49 1.30
N VAL A 51 5.40 3.81 1.79
CA VAL A 51 5.99 3.25 3.01
C VAL A 51 5.92 4.31 4.10
N GLU A 52 5.33 3.95 5.24
CA GLU A 52 5.37 4.77 6.45
C GLU A 52 6.62 4.42 7.26
N ALA A 53 7.46 5.42 7.51
CA ALA A 53 8.63 5.32 8.37
C ALA A 53 8.41 6.15 9.65
N LYS A 54 8.81 5.58 10.79
CA LYS A 54 8.85 6.29 12.07
C LYS A 54 10.26 6.86 12.26
N ILE A 55 10.37 8.18 12.32
CA ILE A 55 11.64 8.88 12.46
C ILE A 55 11.73 9.55 13.83
N SER A 56 12.90 9.44 14.47
CA SER A 56 13.20 10.13 15.72
C SER A 56 13.13 11.65 15.55
N PRO A 57 12.57 12.40 16.52
CA PRO A 57 12.58 13.87 16.50
C PRO A 57 13.96 14.49 16.35
N ARG A 58 15.03 13.77 16.72
CA ARG A 58 16.41 14.24 16.56
C ARG A 58 16.88 14.24 15.11
N ASP A 59 16.31 13.36 14.29
CA ASP A 59 16.76 13.13 12.91
C ASP A 59 15.86 13.84 11.88
N VAL A 60 14.62 14.18 12.25
CA VAL A 60 13.62 14.78 11.33
C VAL A 60 14.11 16.09 10.70
N ALA A 61 14.96 16.85 11.39
CA ALA A 61 15.50 18.12 10.90
C ALA A 61 16.36 17.96 9.61
N PHE A 62 16.84 16.75 9.33
CA PHE A 62 17.62 16.42 8.13
C PHE A 62 16.79 15.75 7.04
N ILE A 63 15.49 15.59 7.26
CA ILE A 63 14.58 14.98 6.30
C ILE A 63 13.70 16.05 5.69
N HIS A 64 13.55 16.01 4.36
CA HIS A 64 12.66 16.92 3.65
C HIS A 64 11.92 16.22 2.50
N PRO A 65 10.73 16.72 2.10
CA PRO A 65 10.09 16.28 0.86
C PRO A 65 11.04 16.39 -0.35
N GLY A 66 10.93 15.46 -1.28
CA GLY A 66 11.81 15.36 -2.45
C GLY A 66 13.11 14.59 -2.21
N GLN A 67 13.43 14.24 -0.97
CA GLN A 67 14.66 13.53 -0.64
C GLN A 67 14.60 12.07 -1.11
N LYS A 68 15.67 11.61 -1.77
CA LYS A 68 15.78 10.21 -2.19
C LYS A 68 15.95 9.29 -0.99
N ALA A 69 15.26 8.17 -1.03
CA ALA A 69 15.29 7.13 -0.01
C ALA A 69 15.51 5.75 -0.65
N LEU A 70 16.17 4.87 0.09
CA LEU A 70 16.33 3.47 -0.26
C LEU A 70 15.62 2.61 0.80
N VAL A 71 14.55 1.94 0.40
CA VAL A 71 13.75 1.08 1.27
C VAL A 71 14.22 -0.37 1.14
N LYS A 72 14.73 -0.93 2.23
CA LYS A 72 15.12 -2.35 2.30
C LYS A 72 13.97 -3.15 2.91
N ILE A 73 13.57 -4.22 2.24
CA ILE A 73 12.47 -5.08 2.68
C ILE A 73 13.04 -6.27 3.44
N THR A 74 12.71 -6.39 4.73
CA THR A 74 13.27 -7.44 5.62
C THR A 74 12.87 -8.86 5.21
N ALA A 75 11.74 -9.03 4.52
CA ALA A 75 11.30 -10.32 4.01
C ALA A 75 12.20 -10.87 2.87
N TYR A 76 13.08 -10.03 2.31
CA TYR A 76 14.02 -10.39 1.24
C TYR A 76 15.47 -10.08 1.66
N ASP A 77 16.41 -10.94 1.31
CA ASP A 77 17.84 -10.66 1.54
C ASP A 77 18.31 -9.49 0.65
N TYR A 78 18.58 -8.34 1.26
CA TYR A 78 18.98 -7.13 0.54
C TYR A 78 20.28 -7.32 -0.28
N SER A 79 21.15 -8.25 0.11
CA SER A 79 22.41 -8.52 -0.59
C SER A 79 22.17 -9.18 -1.95
N ILE A 80 21.01 -9.84 -2.10
CA ILE A 80 20.60 -10.56 -3.30
C ILE A 80 19.62 -9.71 -4.13
N TYR A 81 18.65 -9.08 -3.46
CA TYR A 81 17.51 -8.42 -4.11
C TYR A 81 17.59 -6.88 -4.10
N GLY A 82 18.55 -6.30 -3.36
CA GLY A 82 18.69 -4.84 -3.25
C GLY A 82 17.61 -4.20 -2.38
N GLY A 83 17.13 -3.03 -2.82
CA GLY A 83 16.07 -2.28 -2.15
C GLY A 83 15.27 -1.46 -3.16
N LEU A 84 14.10 -1.00 -2.74
CA LEU A 84 13.25 -0.13 -3.55
C LEU A 84 13.74 1.30 -3.42
N THR A 85 14.03 1.94 -4.54
CA THR A 85 14.24 3.39 -4.57
C THR A 85 12.91 4.10 -4.41
N GLY A 86 12.97 5.27 -3.77
CA GLY A 86 11.80 6.11 -3.59
C GLY A 86 12.17 7.52 -3.17
N GLU A 87 11.13 8.27 -2.82
CA GLU A 87 11.22 9.67 -2.49
C GLU A 87 10.33 10.00 -1.30
N VAL A 88 10.85 10.81 -0.38
CA VAL A 88 10.06 11.36 0.72
C VAL A 88 9.01 12.29 0.15
N THR A 89 7.74 11.99 0.41
CA THR A 89 6.61 12.77 -0.11
C THR A 89 6.02 13.69 0.95
N MET A 90 5.98 13.22 2.20
CA MET A 90 5.34 13.95 3.29
C MET A 90 6.01 13.60 4.61
N ILE A 91 6.07 14.58 5.50
CA ILE A 91 6.49 14.46 6.89
C ILE A 91 5.31 14.96 7.72
N SER A 92 4.96 14.24 8.79
CA SER A 92 3.89 14.69 9.69
C SER A 92 4.24 16.04 10.31
N PRO A 93 3.26 16.95 10.49
CA PRO A 93 3.54 18.25 11.09
C PRO A 93 3.91 18.15 12.57
N ASP A 94 3.40 17.12 13.25
CA ASP A 94 3.55 16.93 14.69
C ASP A 94 4.21 15.59 15.03
N THR A 95 4.79 15.53 16.23
CA THR A 95 5.25 14.29 16.85
C THR A 95 4.07 13.44 17.32
N LEU A 96 4.17 12.13 17.12
CA LEU A 96 3.24 11.12 17.58
C LEU A 96 3.90 10.27 18.67
N GLN A 97 3.11 9.80 19.62
CA GLN A 97 3.55 8.87 20.67
C GLN A 97 3.37 7.43 20.19
N ASP A 98 4.32 6.55 20.48
CA ASP A 98 4.19 5.13 20.14
C ASP A 98 3.19 4.43 21.07
N GLU A 99 2.27 3.66 20.46
CA GLU A 99 1.17 3.00 21.18
C GLU A 99 1.67 1.92 22.14
N VAL A 100 2.78 1.25 21.80
CA VAL A 100 3.39 0.17 22.59
C VAL A 100 4.40 0.74 23.57
N LYS A 101 5.25 1.67 23.10
CA LYS A 101 6.29 2.32 23.90
C LYS A 101 5.95 3.79 24.13
N ARG A 102 5.14 4.06 25.14
CA ARG A 102 4.63 5.42 25.41
C ARG A 102 5.71 6.47 25.72
N ASP A 103 6.93 6.06 26.02
CA ASP A 103 8.08 6.94 26.19
C ASP A 103 8.74 7.36 24.86
N VAL A 104 8.38 6.72 23.74
CA VAL A 104 8.92 6.98 22.42
C VAL A 104 8.00 7.92 21.64
N TYR A 105 8.57 9.01 21.16
CA TYR A 105 7.93 9.95 20.23
C TYR A 105 8.62 9.88 18.87
N TYR A 106 7.85 10.02 17.79
CA TYR A 106 8.35 9.95 16.42
C TYR A 106 7.55 10.85 15.46
N TYR A 107 8.15 11.19 14.33
CA TYR A 107 7.46 11.74 13.18
C TYR A 107 7.12 10.63 12.19
N ARG A 108 5.95 10.70 11.55
CA ARG A 108 5.62 9.85 10.40
C ARG A 108 6.20 10.47 9.14
N VAL A 109 6.95 9.68 8.39
CA VAL A 109 7.48 10.07 7.09
C VAL A 109 6.96 9.09 6.04
N TYR A 110 6.35 9.62 4.99
CA TYR A 110 5.83 8.82 3.88
C TYR A 110 6.81 8.82 2.72
N ILE A 111 7.28 7.63 2.35
CA ILE A 111 8.20 7.41 1.24
C ILE A 111 7.44 6.71 0.13
N ARG A 112 7.37 7.33 -1.04
CA ARG A 112 6.77 6.72 -2.22
C ARG A 112 7.86 6.04 -3.03
N THR A 113 7.73 4.74 -3.27
CA THR A 113 8.68 3.98 -4.07
C THR A 113 8.38 4.10 -5.55
N ASP A 114 9.43 3.97 -6.37
CA ASP A 114 9.32 4.01 -7.83
C ASP A 114 8.72 2.71 -8.40
N SER A 115 8.81 1.62 -7.62
CA SER A 115 8.34 0.28 -7.96
C SER A 115 7.77 -0.44 -6.74
N ASN A 116 6.91 -1.43 -6.98
CA ASN A 116 6.36 -2.35 -5.99
C ASN A 116 7.00 -3.76 -6.07
N HIS A 117 8.10 -3.93 -6.81
CA HIS A 117 8.82 -5.20 -6.92
C HIS A 117 10.33 -5.00 -6.79
N LEU A 118 11.00 -6.01 -6.25
CA LEU A 118 12.45 -6.11 -6.26
C LEU A 118 12.90 -6.91 -7.47
N THR A 119 14.05 -6.54 -8.03
CA THR A 119 14.63 -7.23 -9.19
C THR A 119 15.97 -7.82 -8.81
N ASN A 120 16.14 -9.13 -8.99
CA ASN A 120 17.42 -9.78 -8.73
C ASN A 120 18.41 -9.59 -9.90
N LYS A 121 19.65 -10.05 -9.73
CA LYS A 121 20.69 -10.00 -10.78
C LYS A 121 20.34 -10.75 -12.07
N GLN A 122 19.36 -11.66 -12.04
CA GLN A 122 18.89 -12.42 -13.19
C GLN A 122 17.68 -11.75 -13.89
N GLY A 123 17.25 -10.57 -13.43
CA GLY A 123 16.09 -9.85 -13.98
C GLY A 123 14.74 -10.42 -13.55
N LYS A 124 14.71 -11.35 -12.58
CA LYS A 124 13.45 -11.87 -12.03
C LYS A 124 12.86 -10.87 -11.04
N GLU A 125 11.58 -10.57 -11.22
CA GLU A 125 10.80 -9.68 -10.36
C GLU A 125 10.20 -10.45 -9.17
N PHE A 126 10.24 -9.80 -8.01
CA PHE A 126 9.70 -10.29 -6.75
C PHE A 126 8.76 -9.22 -6.21
N PRO A 127 7.43 -9.44 -6.31
CA PRO A 127 6.48 -8.44 -5.85
C PRO A 127 6.57 -8.26 -4.33
N VAL A 128 6.43 -7.00 -3.92
CA VAL A 128 6.32 -6.57 -2.53
C VAL A 128 4.90 -6.07 -2.34
N PHE A 129 4.13 -6.81 -1.56
CA PHE A 129 2.75 -6.47 -1.27
C PHE A 129 2.66 -5.67 0.04
N PRO A 130 1.89 -4.57 0.07
CA PRO A 130 1.48 -3.95 1.32
C PRO A 130 0.68 -4.98 2.15
N GLY A 131 1.01 -5.10 3.43
CA GLY A 131 0.40 -6.08 4.34
C GLY A 131 0.25 -5.51 5.73
#